data_AF-A0A519LRX1-F1
#
_entry.id   AF-A0A519LRX1-F1
#
_cell.length_a   1.000
_cell.length_b   1.000
_cell.length_c   1.000
_cell.angle_alpha   90.00
_cell.angle_beta   90.00
_cell.angle_gamma   90.00
#
_symmetry.space_group_name_H-M   'P 1'
#
loop_
_entity.id
_entity.type
_entity.pdbx_description
1 polymer ?
#
loop_
_entity_poly.entity_id
_entity_poly.type
_entity_poly.pdbx_seq_one_letter_code
_entity_poly.pdbx_strand_id
1 'polypeptide(L)'
;MTTSRILRRTLLAVSAAALCVPAMAELADIKSAGKLRVGIDFGAPFYGYVDDKMKPVGSDVEAAELLAKDLGLTLEIVNTTNSSRIPNLLSNKVDLIISSLS
;
A
#
# COMPACT_ATOMS: atom_id res chain seq x y z
N MET A 1 30.76 38.53 -24.07
CA MET A 1 30.97 37.70 -22.84
C MET A 1 29.74 37.63 -21.91
N THR A 2 28.63 38.29 -22.25
CA THR A 2 27.40 38.38 -21.44
C THR A 2 26.34 37.33 -21.80
N THR A 3 26.23 36.94 -23.07
CA THR A 3 25.28 35.93 -23.58
C THR A 3 25.53 34.52 -23.03
N SER A 4 26.79 34.11 -22.89
CA SER A 4 27.17 32.81 -22.30
C SER A 4 26.77 32.68 -20.82
N ARG A 5 26.75 33.80 -20.07
CA ARG A 5 26.33 33.81 -18.66
C ARG A 5 24.82 33.68 -18.51
N ILE A 6 24.05 34.23 -19.44
CA ILE A 6 22.59 34.10 -19.46
C ILE A 6 22.23 32.65 -19.79
N LEU A 7 22.84 32.08 -20.83
CA LEU A 7 22.58 30.69 -21.26
C LEU A 7 22.95 29.66 -20.18
N ARG A 8 24.06 29.86 -19.46
CA ARG A 8 24.45 29.01 -18.32
C ARG A 8 23.49 29.12 -17.14
N ARG A 9 22.88 30.29 -16.91
CA ARG A 9 21.90 30.50 -15.83
C ARG A 9 20.55 29.86 -16.16
N THR A 10 20.10 29.91 -17.42
CA THR A 10 18.90 29.19 -17.86
C THR A 10 19.08 27.68 -17.80
N LEU A 11 20.26 27.17 -18.19
CA LEU A 11 20.55 25.73 -18.12
C LEU A 11 20.56 25.20 -16.68
N LEU A 12 21.07 25.99 -15.73
CA LEU A 12 21.10 25.62 -14.32
C LEU A 12 19.70 25.64 -13.67
N ALA A 13 18.82 26.54 -14.10
CA ALA A 13 17.44 26.62 -13.61
C ALA A 13 16.57 25.46 -14.10
N VAL A 14 16.78 24.96 -15.34
CA VAL A 14 16.07 23.80 -15.88
C VAL A 14 16.47 22.51 -15.15
N SER A 15 17.75 22.35 -14.78
CA SER A 15 18.21 21.18 -14.02
C SER A 15 17.64 21.11 -12.60
N ALA A 16 17.32 22.25 -11.98
CA ALA A 16 16.71 22.27 -10.64
C ALA A 16 15.23 21.86 -10.65
N ALA A 17 14.49 22.16 -11.73
CA ALA A 17 13.10 21.75 -11.88
C ALA A 17 12.94 20.24 -12.12
N ALA A 18 13.97 19.58 -12.69
CA ALA A 18 13.96 18.14 -12.95
C ALA A 18 14.10 17.25 -11.71
N LEU A 19 14.40 17.82 -10.54
CA LEU A 19 14.52 17.08 -9.26
C LEU A 19 13.21 17.02 -8.47
N CYS A 20 12.15 17.70 -8.94
CA CYS A 20 10.84 17.61 -8.32
C CYS A 20 10.09 16.38 -8.85
N VAL A 21 10.49 15.19 -8.41
CA VAL A 21 9.62 14.01 -8.52
C VAL A 21 8.56 14.16 -7.43
N PRO A 22 7.26 14.29 -7.77
CA PRO A 22 6.23 14.31 -6.74
C PRO A 22 6.32 12.99 -5.97
N ALA A 23 6.28 13.06 -4.64
CA ALA A 23 6.12 11.85 -3.84
C ALA A 23 4.81 11.18 -4.28
N MET A 24 4.91 10.02 -4.94
CA MET A 24 3.73 9.22 -5.26
C MET A 24 3.15 8.71 -3.95
N ALA A 25 1.97 9.23 -3.60
CA ALA A 25 1.24 8.73 -2.46
C ALA A 25 0.59 7.40 -2.86
N GLU A 26 1.07 6.29 -2.31
CA GLU A 26 0.51 4.93 -2.50
C GLU A 26 -1.02 4.90 -2.31
N LEU A 27 -1.55 5.71 -1.39
CA LEU A 27 -2.98 5.80 -1.14
C LEU A 27 -3.78 6.33 -2.34
N ALA A 28 -3.22 7.21 -3.17
CA ALA A 28 -3.91 7.72 -4.35
C ALA A 28 -4.12 6.61 -5.38
N ASP A 29 -3.11 5.76 -5.57
CA ASP A 29 -3.16 4.62 -6.48
C ASP A 29 -4.15 3.56 -5.98
N ILE A 30 -4.13 3.26 -4.67
CA ILE A 30 -5.10 2.36 -4.02
C ILE A 30 -6.54 2.87 -4.20
N LYS A 31 -6.77 4.18 -3.97
CA LYS A 31 -8.09 4.78 -4.16
C LYS A 31 -8.53 4.75 -5.62
N SER A 32 -7.62 5.02 -6.55
CA SER A 32 -7.88 4.94 -8.00
C SER A 32 -8.25 3.52 -8.44
N ALA A 33 -7.63 2.50 -7.83
CA ALA A 33 -7.95 1.10 -8.08
C ALA A 33 -9.34 0.67 -7.55
N GLY A 34 -9.94 1.42 -6.63
CA GLY A 34 -11.26 1.13 -6.05
C GLY A 34 -11.28 -0.04 -5.07
N LYS A 35 -10.12 -0.55 -4.68
CA LYS A 35 -9.98 -1.70 -3.78
C LYS A 35 -8.77 -1.59 -2.86
N LEU A 36 -8.89 -2.21 -1.69
CA LEU A 36 -7.82 -2.34 -0.71
C LEU A 36 -7.47 -3.82 -0.55
N ARG A 37 -6.26 -4.21 -0.95
CA ARG A 37 -5.76 -5.59 -0.83
C ARG A 37 -5.02 -5.75 0.49
N VAL A 38 -5.57 -6.52 1.42
CA VAL A 38 -4.99 -6.71 2.76
C VAL A 38 -4.48 -8.13 2.91
N GLY A 39 -3.19 -8.26 3.25
CA GLY A 39 -2.60 -9.52 3.66
C GLY A 39 -2.94 -9.85 5.11
N ILE A 40 -3.59 -10.98 5.36
CA ILE A 40 -3.97 -11.45 6.70
C ILE A 40 -3.53 -12.92 6.88
N ASP A 41 -2.91 -13.23 8.01
CA ASP A 41 -2.56 -14.61 8.40
C ASP A 41 -3.75 -15.30 9.05
N PHE A 42 -4.28 -16.35 8.41
CA PHE A 42 -5.40 -17.14 8.93
C PHE A 42 -4.98 -18.23 9.93
N GLY A 43 -3.69 -18.34 10.23
CA GLY A 43 -3.13 -19.27 11.20
C GLY A 43 -3.09 -18.73 12.64
N ALA A 44 -3.65 -17.53 12.90
CA ALA A 44 -3.58 -16.84 14.18
C ALA A 44 -4.99 -16.72 14.81
N PRO A 45 -5.44 -17.71 15.63
CA PRO A 45 -6.75 -17.69 16.27
C PRO A 45 -7.04 -16.37 16.99
N PHE A 46 -8.32 -15.95 17.00
CA PHE A 46 -8.82 -14.65 17.46
C PHE A 46 -8.44 -13.44 16.58
N TYR A 47 -7.28 -13.46 15.92
CA TYR A 47 -6.80 -12.38 15.06
C TYR A 47 -7.24 -12.55 13.59
N GLY A 48 -6.87 -13.67 12.97
CA GLY A 48 -7.25 -14.03 11.62
C GLY A 48 -7.41 -15.55 11.54
N TYR A 49 -8.61 -16.01 11.20
CA TYR A 49 -8.91 -17.43 11.00
C TYR A 49 -10.08 -17.61 10.05
N VAL A 50 -10.35 -18.85 9.65
CA VAL A 50 -11.49 -19.20 8.81
C VAL A 50 -12.55 -19.90 9.67
N ASP A 51 -13.79 -19.44 9.61
CA ASP A 51 -14.91 -20.02 10.35
C ASP A 51 -15.44 -21.32 9.70
N ASP A 52 -16.48 -21.91 10.32
CA ASP A 52 -17.17 -23.11 9.83
C ASP A 52 -17.87 -22.92 8.47
N LYS A 53 -18.05 -21.67 8.03
CA LYS A 53 -18.66 -21.28 6.76
C LYS A 53 -17.63 -20.89 5.71
N MET A 54 -16.34 -21.19 5.95
CA MET A 54 -15.24 -20.85 5.05
C MET A 54 -15.06 -19.34 4.86
N LYS A 55 -15.43 -18.51 5.85
CA LYS A 55 -15.23 -17.06 5.82
C LYS A 55 -14.02 -16.65 6.67
N PRO A 56 -13.15 -15.75 6.17
CA PRO A 56 -12.18 -15.06 7.01
C PRO A 56 -12.90 -14.27 8.11
N VAL A 57 -12.47 -14.43 9.36
CA VAL A 57 -12.99 -13.73 10.54
C VAL A 57 -11.86 -13.46 11.54
N GLY A 58 -12.14 -12.64 12.57
CA GLY A 58 -11.19 -12.25 13.62
C GLY A 58 -10.89 -10.76 13.63
N SER A 59 -10.16 -10.28 14.64
CA SER A 59 -9.90 -8.84 14.82
C SER A 59 -9.17 -8.18 13.66
N ASP A 60 -8.28 -8.90 12.98
CA ASP A 60 -7.53 -8.38 11.83
C ASP A 60 -8.43 -8.22 10.60
N VAL A 61 -9.38 -9.15 10.44
CA VAL A 61 -10.40 -9.08 9.39
C VAL A 61 -11.36 -7.92 9.65
N GLU A 62 -11.85 -7.78 10.88
CA GLU A 62 -12.73 -6.67 11.26
C GLU A 62 -12.05 -5.31 11.09
N ALA A 63 -10.77 -5.20 11.47
CA ALA A 63 -9.99 -3.98 11.24
C ALA A 63 -9.83 -3.65 9.75
N ALA A 64 -9.60 -4.67 8.91
CA ALA A 64 -9.51 -4.49 7.46
C ALA A 64 -10.86 -4.05 6.85
N GLU A 65 -11.97 -4.61 7.31
CA GLU A 65 -13.33 -4.24 6.88
C GLU A 65 -13.66 -2.79 7.24
N LEU A 66 -13.37 -2.38 8.48
CA LEU A 66 -13.57 -1.00 8.93
C LEU A 66 -12.71 -0.01 8.13
N LEU A 67 -11.43 -0.34 7.91
CA LEU A 67 -10.54 0.51 7.12
C LEU A 67 -11.01 0.64 5.67
N ALA A 68 -11.39 -0.46 5.02
CA ALA A 68 -11.89 -0.43 3.66
C ALA A 68 -13.19 0.39 3.56
N LYS A 69 -14.09 0.24 4.53
CA LYS A 69 -15.33 1.01 4.64
C LYS A 69 -15.06 2.51 4.79
N ASP A 70 -14.16 2.90 5.68
CA ASP A 70 -13.80 4.31 5.90
C ASP A 70 -13.15 4.94 4.67
N LEU A 71 -12.43 4.14 3.89
CA LEU A 71 -11.82 4.56 2.62
C LEU A 71 -12.80 4.53 1.43
N GLY A 72 -13.98 3.92 1.59
CA GLY A 72 -14.93 3.71 0.50
C GLY A 72 -14.45 2.73 -0.59
N LEU A 73 -13.65 1.74 -0.21
CA LEU A 73 -13.02 0.78 -1.12
C LEU A 73 -13.54 -0.64 -0.92
N THR A 74 -13.47 -1.45 -1.96
CA THR A 74 -13.75 -2.89 -1.85
C THR A 74 -12.58 -3.58 -1.14
N LEU A 75 -12.86 -4.32 -0.08
CA LEU A 75 -11.84 -5.13 0.60
C LEU A 75 -11.54 -6.41 -0.19
N GLU A 76 -10.27 -6.66 -0.49
CA GLU A 76 -9.76 -7.94 -0.98
C GLU A 76 -8.80 -8.54 0.05
N ILE A 77 -9.19 -9.63 0.71
CA ILE A 77 -8.31 -10.31 1.67
C ILE A 77 -7.45 -11.33 0.93
N VAL A 78 -6.13 -11.24 1.15
CA VAL A 78 -5.14 -12.18 0.63
C VAL A 78 -4.57 -12.96 1.80
N ASN A 79 -4.79 -14.27 1.84
CA ASN A 79 -4.17 -15.11 2.88
C ASN A 79 -2.64 -15.03 2.75
N THR A 80 -1.97 -14.71 3.86
CA THR A 80 -0.51 -14.62 3.96
C THR A 80 -0.01 -15.48 5.10
N THR A 81 1.31 -15.67 5.15
CA THR A 81 1.98 -16.28 6.30
C THR A 81 3.00 -15.31 6.87
N ASN A 82 3.50 -15.60 8.07
CA ASN A 82 4.67 -14.92 8.62
C ASN A 82 5.84 -14.85 7.61
N SER A 83 6.18 -15.94 6.92
CA SER A 83 7.30 -15.95 5.96
C SER A 83 7.03 -15.18 4.67
N SER A 84 5.78 -15.07 4.23
CA SER A 84 5.42 -14.45 2.94
C SER A 84 4.94 -13.01 3.03
N ARG A 85 4.64 -12.47 4.24
CA ARG A 85 4.08 -11.12 4.41
C ARG A 85 4.95 -9.99 3.83
N ILE A 86 6.27 -10.02 4.07
CA ILE A 86 7.21 -9.01 3.55
C ILE A 86 7.34 -9.14 2.03
N PRO A 87 7.61 -10.34 1.46
CA PRO A 87 7.60 -10.52 0.01
C PRO A 87 6.29 -10.10 -0.68
N ASN A 88 5.14 -10.39 -0.07
CA ASN A 88 3.83 -10.02 -0.62
C ASN A 88 3.66 -8.49 -0.70
N LEU A 89 4.13 -7.75 0.31
CA LEU A 89 4.10 -6.29 0.31
C LEU A 89 5.09 -5.71 -0.72
N LEU A 90 6.33 -6.21 -0.73
CA LEU A 90 7.38 -5.73 -1.65
C LEU A 90 7.10 -6.02 -3.12
N SER A 91 6.39 -7.12 -3.41
CA SER A 91 5.97 -7.47 -4.78
C SER A 91 4.66 -6.82 -5.20
N ASN A 92 4.09 -5.93 -4.37
CA ASN A 92 2.81 -5.27 -4.61
C ASN A 92 1.65 -6.27 -4.82
N LYS A 93 1.71 -7.44 -4.16
CA LYS A 93 0.60 -8.41 -4.13
C LYS A 93 -0.51 -7.93 -3.19
N VAL A 94 -0.14 -7.22 -2.14
CA VAL A 94 -1.03 -6.58 -1.15
C VAL A 94 -0.59 -5.14 -0.92
N ASP A 95 -1.53 -4.29 -0.53
CA ASP A 95 -1.31 -2.88 -0.22
C ASP A 95 -0.92 -2.68 1.26
N LEU A 96 -1.41 -3.56 2.12
CA LEU A 96 -1.23 -3.49 3.57
C LEU A 96 -1.17 -4.91 4.16
N ILE A 97 -0.43 -5.06 5.26
CA ILE A 97 -0.49 -6.24 6.12
C ILE A 97 -1.22 -5.85 7.41
N ILE A 98 -2.30 -6.56 7.73
CA ILE A 98 -2.95 -6.51 9.06
C ILE A 98 -2.87 -7.93 9.61
N SER A 99 -1.96 -8.13 10.56
CA SER A 99 -1.73 -9.44 11.16
C SER A 99 -1.13 -9.28 12.54
N SER A 100 -1.45 -10.19 13.45
CA SER A 100 -0.65 -10.41 14.67
C SER A 100 0.82 -10.66 14.31
N LEU A 101 1.71 -9.74 14.69
CA LEU A 101 3.15 -9.83 14.44
C LEU A 101 3.86 -10.43 15.66
N SER A 102 4.50 -11.59 15.46
CA SER A 102 5.36 -12.28 16.45
C SER A 102 6.82 -12.25 16.05
#